data_AF-A0A0F2C9C8-F1
#
_entry.id   AF-A0A0F2C9C8-F1
#
_cell.length_a   1.000
_cell.length_b   1.000
_cell.length_c   1.000
_cell.angle_alpha   90.00
_cell.angle_beta   90.00
_cell.angle_gamma   90.00
#
_symmetry.space_group_name_H-M   'P 1'
#
loop_
_entity.id
_entity.type
_entity.pdbx_description
1 polymer ?
#
loop_
_entity_poly.entity_id
_entity_poly.type
_entity_poly.pdbx_seq_one_letter_code
_entity_poly.pdbx_strand_id
1 'polypeptide(L)'
;MRVNDVLAGAPFQAPELTEAENPFRHTEVFDGAQVTRILVDVLAGTVGVLLELRQAEQLPANTALLRVTGVAQQNWICTAMADEFTAWSITGVVVHQRPGEFQLVAQCLPAGALRVVGASAEFILLDAAALAAAPPDYRADARELIRFGVADENTECRLVGVAHSVQTEKV
;
A
#
# COMPACT_ATOMS: atom_id res chain seq x y z
N MET A 1 -10.93 -12.76 -4.24
CA MET A 1 -10.77 -11.59 -5.12
C MET A 1 -9.29 -11.42 -5.37
N ARG A 2 -8.85 -10.88 -6.50
CA ARG A 2 -7.43 -10.55 -6.71
C ARG A 2 -7.15 -9.10 -6.36
N VAL A 3 -5.90 -8.78 -6.03
CA VAL A 3 -5.46 -7.40 -5.81
C VAL A 3 -5.84 -6.50 -6.99
N ASN A 4 -5.68 -6.97 -8.22
CA ASN A 4 -6.03 -6.19 -9.42
C ASN A 4 -7.53 -5.86 -9.49
N ASP A 5 -8.41 -6.72 -9.00
CA ASP A 5 -9.85 -6.43 -8.95
C ASP A 5 -10.12 -5.26 -7.99
N VAL A 6 -9.44 -5.25 -6.84
CA VAL A 6 -9.52 -4.16 -5.85
C VAL A 6 -8.96 -2.86 -6.43
N LEU A 7 -7.81 -2.93 -7.09
CA LEU A 7 -7.19 -1.79 -7.78
C LEU A 7 -8.14 -1.18 -8.83
N ALA A 8 -8.76 -2.03 -9.65
CA ALA A 8 -9.73 -1.63 -10.68
C ALA A 8 -11.04 -1.08 -10.10
N GLY A 9 -11.25 -1.16 -8.78
CA GLY A 9 -12.47 -0.69 -8.12
C GLY A 9 -13.64 -1.64 -8.30
N ALA A 10 -13.39 -2.95 -8.44
CA ALA A 10 -14.46 -3.95 -8.41
C ALA A 10 -15.25 -3.81 -7.09
N PRO A 11 -16.59 -3.89 -7.12
CA PRO A 11 -17.39 -3.75 -5.91
C PRO A 11 -16.99 -4.78 -4.85
N PHE A 12 -16.76 -4.32 -3.63
CA PHE A 12 -16.47 -5.16 -2.47
C PHE A 12 -17.17 -4.64 -1.22
N GLN A 13 -17.21 -5.48 -0.18
CA GLN A 13 -17.62 -5.08 1.16
C GLN A 13 -16.54 -5.48 2.15
N ALA A 14 -16.12 -4.53 2.96
CA ALA A 14 -15.18 -4.71 4.06
C ALA A 14 -15.64 -3.83 5.24
N PRO A 15 -15.37 -4.22 6.49
CA PRO A 15 -15.64 -3.34 7.62
C PRO A 15 -14.76 -2.10 7.56
N GLU A 16 -15.26 -0.97 8.06
CA GLU A 16 -14.43 0.21 8.29
C GLU A 16 -13.36 -0.11 9.33
N LEU A 17 -12.14 0.36 9.10
CA LEU A 17 -11.06 0.28 10.08
C LEU A 17 -11.43 1.12 11.32
N THR A 18 -10.96 0.66 12.47
CA THR A 18 -11.12 1.44 13.70
C THR A 18 -10.33 2.74 13.60
N GLU A 19 -10.63 3.68 14.50
CA GLU A 19 -9.92 4.96 14.54
C GLU A 19 -8.40 4.74 14.70
N ALA A 20 -7.99 3.85 15.59
CA ALA A 20 -6.59 3.50 15.85
C ALA A 20 -5.87 2.82 14.67
N GLU A 21 -6.61 2.16 13.77
CA GLU A 21 -6.05 1.49 12.58
C GLU A 21 -6.05 2.38 11.34
N ASN A 22 -6.62 3.59 11.41
CA ASN A 22 -6.81 4.45 10.25
C ASN A 22 -5.51 5.22 9.88
N PRO A 23 -4.84 4.89 8.76
CA PRO A 23 -3.56 5.49 8.41
C PRO A 23 -3.67 6.95 7.96
N PHE A 24 -4.87 7.43 7.68
CA PHE A 24 -5.10 8.82 7.33
C PHE A 24 -5.23 9.72 8.57
N ARG A 25 -5.31 9.12 9.76
CA ARG A 25 -5.33 9.80 11.07
C ARG A 25 -4.06 9.52 11.87
N HIS A 26 -3.61 8.27 11.86
CA HIS A 26 -2.46 7.78 12.61
C HIS A 26 -1.43 7.19 11.66
N THR A 27 -0.41 7.97 11.31
CA THR A 27 0.61 7.54 10.34
C THR A 27 1.61 6.52 10.92
N GLU A 28 1.67 6.38 12.24
CA GLU A 28 2.48 5.39 12.95
C GLU A 28 2.03 3.96 12.65
N VAL A 29 0.82 3.73 12.12
CA VAL A 29 0.37 2.39 11.71
C VAL A 29 1.19 1.79 10.56
N PHE A 30 2.02 2.61 9.90
CA PHE A 30 2.99 2.17 8.90
C PHE A 30 4.30 1.66 9.50
N ASP A 31 4.49 1.73 10.82
CA ASP A 31 5.69 1.21 11.47
C ASP A 31 5.80 -0.30 11.22
N GLY A 32 6.93 -0.72 10.61
CA GLY A 32 7.16 -2.10 10.19
C GLY A 32 6.60 -2.46 8.82
N ALA A 33 5.86 -1.56 8.16
CA ALA A 33 5.38 -1.76 6.79
C ALA A 33 6.48 -1.52 5.76
N GLN A 34 6.38 -2.18 4.59
CA GLN A 34 7.33 -2.01 3.49
C GLN A 34 6.60 -1.79 2.17
N VAL A 35 7.10 -0.88 1.33
CA VAL A 35 6.59 -0.72 -0.04
C VAL A 35 7.13 -1.85 -0.91
N THR A 36 6.25 -2.68 -1.45
CA THR A 36 6.65 -3.80 -2.31
C THR A 36 6.45 -3.51 -3.79
N ARG A 37 5.33 -2.85 -4.13
CA ARG A 37 4.98 -2.54 -5.53
C ARG A 37 4.21 -1.24 -5.66
N ILE A 38 4.35 -0.63 -6.83
CA ILE A 38 3.53 0.49 -7.28
C ILE A 38 2.86 0.04 -8.58
N LEU A 39 1.54 -0.02 -8.55
CA LEU A 39 0.68 -0.44 -9.66
C LEU A 39 0.04 0.80 -10.25
N VAL A 40 0.13 0.98 -11.56
CA VAL A 40 -0.41 2.17 -12.24
C VAL A 40 -1.44 1.72 -13.27
N ASP A 41 -2.70 2.08 -13.05
CA ASP A 41 -3.75 1.97 -14.05
C ASP A 41 -3.98 3.35 -14.69
N VAL A 42 -3.34 3.55 -15.84
CA VAL A 42 -3.40 4.80 -16.60
C VAL A 42 -4.81 5.06 -17.14
N LEU A 43 -5.54 4.02 -17.52
CA LEU A 43 -6.88 4.17 -18.10
C LEU A 43 -7.89 4.62 -17.05
N ALA A 44 -7.76 4.10 -15.83
CA ALA A 44 -8.59 4.49 -14.70
C ALA A 44 -8.06 5.72 -13.93
N GLY A 45 -6.89 6.26 -14.29
CA GLY A 45 -6.24 7.34 -13.53
C GLY A 45 -6.02 6.97 -12.06
N THR A 46 -5.62 5.73 -11.80
CA THR A 46 -5.52 5.13 -10.45
C THR A 46 -4.11 4.60 -10.20
N VAL A 47 -3.63 4.77 -8.97
CA VAL A 47 -2.37 4.21 -8.48
C VAL A 47 -2.64 3.37 -7.26
N GLY A 48 -2.14 2.13 -7.27
CA GLY A 48 -2.07 1.24 -6.12
C GLY A 48 -0.66 1.20 -5.56
N VAL A 49 -0.53 1.31 -4.25
CA VAL A 49 0.73 1.02 -3.55
C VAL A 49 0.50 -0.20 -2.68
N LEU A 50 1.19 -1.29 -3.01
CA LEU A 50 1.14 -2.51 -2.22
C LEU A 50 2.16 -2.45 -1.09
N LEU A 51 1.69 -2.84 0.09
CA LEU A 51 2.48 -2.87 1.31
C LEU A 51 2.60 -4.28 1.86
N GLU A 52 3.79 -4.63 2.32
CA GLU A 52 4.03 -5.79 3.17
C GLU A 52 3.80 -5.42 4.63
N LEU A 53 2.94 -6.17 5.34
CA LEU A 53 2.51 -5.84 6.70
C LEU A 53 2.82 -6.93 7.73
N ARG A 54 3.47 -8.05 7.38
CA ARG A 54 3.83 -9.12 8.34
C ARG A 54 4.76 -8.69 9.48
N GLN A 55 5.29 -7.47 9.45
CA GLN A 55 6.08 -6.87 10.52
C GLN A 55 5.40 -5.61 11.12
N ALA A 56 4.22 -5.22 10.62
CA ALA A 56 3.43 -4.09 11.12
C ALA A 56 2.42 -4.60 12.16
N GLU A 57 2.77 -4.50 13.45
CA GLU A 57 1.99 -5.11 14.53
C GLU A 57 0.63 -4.44 14.79
N GLN A 58 0.45 -3.20 14.32
CA GLN A 58 -0.77 -2.43 14.57
C GLN A 58 -1.92 -2.78 13.62
N LEU A 59 -1.69 -3.58 12.57
CA LEU A 59 -2.67 -3.88 11.53
C LEU A 59 -2.95 -5.40 11.45
N PRO A 60 -4.22 -5.84 11.45
CA PRO A 60 -4.59 -7.27 11.47
C PRO A 60 -4.56 -7.93 10.08
N ALA A 61 -3.54 -7.65 9.26
CA ALA A 61 -3.44 -8.12 7.89
C ALA A 61 -1.98 -8.36 7.47
N ASN A 62 -1.76 -9.19 6.45
CA ASN A 62 -0.41 -9.47 5.94
C ASN A 62 0.00 -8.55 4.79
N THR A 63 -0.95 -7.87 4.14
CA THR A 63 -0.69 -6.89 3.09
C THR A 63 -1.75 -5.80 3.09
N ALA A 64 -1.48 -4.71 2.39
CA ALA A 64 -2.45 -3.66 2.15
C ALA A 64 -2.28 -3.04 0.77
N LEU A 65 -3.36 -2.47 0.26
CA LEU A 65 -3.38 -1.66 -0.95
C LEU A 65 -3.81 -0.24 -0.57
N LEU A 66 -2.90 0.72 -0.73
CA LEU A 66 -3.28 2.14 -0.80
C LEU A 66 -3.67 2.43 -2.24
N ARG A 67 -4.97 2.60 -2.47
CA ARG A 67 -5.55 2.92 -3.78
C ARG A 67 -5.83 4.41 -3.84
N VAL A 68 -5.18 5.12 -4.75
CA VAL A 68 -5.39 6.55 -5.00
C VAL A 68 -6.03 6.74 -6.36
N THR A 69 -7.12 7.51 -6.43
CA THR A 69 -7.86 7.78 -7.67
C THR A 69 -7.78 9.26 -8.07
N GLY A 70 -8.06 9.55 -9.35
CA GLY A 70 -7.89 10.91 -9.87
C GLY A 70 -6.43 11.36 -9.80
N VAL A 71 -5.50 10.45 -10.06
CA VAL A 71 -4.07 10.64 -9.83
C VAL A 71 -3.54 11.75 -10.73
N ALA A 72 -2.95 12.76 -10.09
CA ALA A 72 -2.24 13.84 -10.77
C ALA A 72 -0.72 13.57 -10.81
N GLN A 73 -0.19 12.83 -9.81
CA GLN A 73 1.23 12.54 -9.73
C GLN A 73 1.50 11.24 -8.96
N GLN A 74 2.43 10.44 -9.48
CA GLN A 74 3.10 9.38 -8.74
C GLN A 74 4.60 9.52 -8.98
N ASN A 75 5.38 9.42 -7.91
CA ASN A 75 6.83 9.47 -7.99
C ASN A 75 7.46 8.50 -6.99
N TRP A 76 8.41 7.71 -7.46
CA TRP A 76 9.27 6.86 -6.64
C TRP A 76 10.72 7.22 -6.94
N ILE A 77 11.45 7.62 -5.91
CA ILE A 77 12.88 7.95 -6.01
C ILE A 77 13.63 7.02 -5.06
N CYS A 78 14.71 6.41 -5.54
CA CYS A 78 15.61 5.63 -4.71
C CYS A 78 17.06 5.74 -5.21
N THR A 79 18.02 5.37 -4.38
CA THR A 79 19.44 5.29 -4.78
C THR A 79 19.67 4.18 -5.80
N ALA A 80 20.66 4.36 -6.68
CA ALA A 80 21.00 3.42 -7.75
C ALA A 80 21.45 2.01 -7.31
N MET A 81 21.62 1.75 -6.00
CA MET A 81 21.83 0.41 -5.44
C MET A 81 20.57 -0.48 -5.51
N ALA A 82 19.66 -0.21 -6.47
CA ALA A 82 18.36 -0.86 -6.62
C ALA A 82 18.41 -2.10 -7.55
N ASP A 83 19.59 -2.62 -7.85
CA ASP A 83 19.80 -3.88 -8.58
C ASP A 83 19.60 -5.14 -7.69
N GLU A 84 19.61 -4.95 -6.37
CA GLU A 84 19.26 -5.94 -5.36
C GLU A 84 17.81 -5.80 -4.88
N PHE A 85 17.18 -6.93 -4.57
CA PHE A 85 15.88 -6.91 -3.91
C PHE A 85 16.04 -6.23 -2.55
N THR A 86 15.23 -5.21 -2.29
CA THR A 86 15.36 -4.35 -1.12
C THR A 86 14.03 -4.29 -0.38
N ALA A 87 14.07 -4.51 0.93
CA ALA A 87 12.97 -4.20 1.82
C ALA A 87 12.88 -2.67 1.97
N TRP A 88 11.97 -2.03 1.22
CA TRP A 88 11.74 -0.59 1.31
C TRP A 88 10.87 -0.27 2.52
N SER A 89 11.46 -0.40 3.71
CA SER A 89 10.77 -0.19 4.99
C SER A 89 10.41 1.26 5.18
N ILE A 90 9.14 1.53 5.45
CA ILE A 90 8.63 2.86 5.71
C ILE A 90 9.16 3.33 7.07
N THR A 91 9.71 4.54 7.11
CA THR A 91 10.23 5.16 8.35
C THR A 91 9.57 6.49 8.67
N GLY A 92 8.70 6.98 7.80
CA GLY A 92 7.94 8.20 8.03
C GLY A 92 6.93 8.44 6.93
N VAL A 93 5.73 8.85 7.30
CA VAL A 93 4.65 9.17 6.37
C VAL A 93 4.06 10.52 6.74
N VAL A 94 3.78 11.32 5.72
CA VAL A 94 2.99 12.55 5.84
C VAL A 94 1.80 12.44 4.89
N VAL A 95 0.61 12.64 5.45
CA VAL A 95 -0.65 12.66 4.71
C VAL A 95 -1.22 14.08 4.74
N HIS A 96 -1.50 14.62 3.56
CA HIS A 96 -2.31 15.82 3.41
C HIS A 96 -3.59 15.45 2.67
N GLN A 97 -4.73 15.81 3.25
CA GLN A 97 -6.03 15.48 2.68
C GLN A 97 -7.05 16.58 2.93
N ARG A 98 -7.86 16.85 1.91
CA ARG A 98 -9.01 17.76 1.90
C ARG A 98 -10.07 17.15 0.97
N PRO A 99 -11.33 17.61 1.02
CA PRO A 99 -12.33 17.18 0.04
C PRO A 99 -11.83 17.36 -1.40
N GLY A 100 -11.67 16.25 -2.13
CA GLY A 100 -11.19 16.22 -3.51
C GLY A 100 -9.67 16.39 -3.70
N GLU A 101 -8.88 16.36 -2.63
CA GLU A 101 -7.41 16.44 -2.69
C GLU A 101 -6.79 15.46 -1.70
N PHE A 102 -5.89 14.61 -2.20
CA PHE A 102 -5.11 13.67 -1.42
C PHE A 102 -3.64 13.72 -1.83
N GLN A 103 -2.75 13.76 -0.83
CA GLN A 103 -1.33 13.58 -1.00
C GLN A 103 -0.77 12.70 0.12
N LEU A 104 0.03 11.71 -0.27
CA LEU A 104 0.87 10.94 0.63
C LEU A 104 2.34 11.09 0.22
N VAL A 105 3.20 11.31 1.22
CA VAL A 105 4.66 11.25 1.08
C VAL A 105 5.17 10.24 2.11
N ALA A 106 5.86 9.19 1.65
CA ALA A 106 6.51 8.22 2.51
C ALA A 106 8.03 8.24 2.29
N GLN A 107 8.77 8.24 3.40
CA GLN A 107 10.22 8.01 3.43
C GLN A 107 10.46 6.55 3.76
N CYS A 108 11.41 5.94 3.06
CA CYS A 108 11.77 4.55 3.21
C CYS A 108 13.28 4.38 3.39
N LEU A 109 13.69 3.43 4.22
CA LEU A 109 15.07 2.94 4.23
C LEU A 109 15.27 1.89 3.12
N PRO A 110 16.50 1.73 2.59
CA PRO A 110 17.73 2.46 2.95
C PRO A 110 17.80 3.91 2.43
N ALA A 111 17.14 4.24 1.32
CA ALA A 111 17.09 5.61 0.77
C ALA A 111 16.00 5.74 -0.33
N GLY A 112 14.76 5.43 0.02
CA GLY A 112 13.60 5.50 -0.87
C GLY A 112 12.63 6.62 -0.47
N ALA A 113 11.97 7.23 -1.45
CA ALA A 113 10.89 8.18 -1.21
C ALA A 113 9.76 7.95 -2.21
N LEU A 114 8.54 7.80 -1.68
CA LEU A 114 7.30 7.70 -2.43
C LEU A 114 6.51 8.98 -2.28
N ARG A 115 5.98 9.50 -3.38
CA ARG A 115 4.96 10.54 -3.38
C ARG A 115 3.81 10.15 -4.31
N VAL A 116 2.59 10.21 -3.80
CA VAL A 116 1.36 10.00 -4.59
C VAL A 116 0.40 11.15 -4.32
N VAL A 117 -0.16 11.72 -5.39
CA VAL A 117 -1.15 12.81 -5.35
C VAL A 117 -2.34 12.43 -6.22
N GLY A 118 -3.55 12.59 -5.69
CA GLY A 118 -4.80 12.39 -6.42
C GLY A 118 -5.97 13.11 -5.77
N ALA A 119 -7.18 12.71 -6.14
CA ALA A 119 -8.42 13.30 -5.63
C ALA A 119 -8.92 12.64 -4.35
N SER A 120 -8.69 11.33 -4.20
CA SER A 120 -9.09 10.55 -3.03
C SER A 120 -8.22 9.31 -2.89
N ALA A 121 -8.21 8.75 -1.69
CA ALA A 121 -7.54 7.49 -1.40
C ALA A 121 -8.38 6.56 -0.53
N GLU A 122 -8.14 5.27 -0.72
CA GLU A 122 -8.65 4.18 0.09
C GLU A 122 -7.46 3.37 0.58
N PHE A 123 -7.44 3.05 1.87
CA PHE A 123 -6.48 2.13 2.43
C PHE A 123 -7.19 0.83 2.76
N ILE A 124 -6.83 -0.22 2.05
CA ILE A 124 -7.54 -1.50 2.10
C ILE A 124 -6.60 -2.54 2.71
N LEU A 125 -6.97 -3.06 3.87
CA LEU A 125 -6.29 -4.20 4.48
C LEU A 125 -6.69 -5.48 3.77
N LEU A 126 -5.68 -6.27 3.43
CA LEU A 126 -5.82 -7.47 2.63
C LEU A 126 -5.09 -8.63 3.32
N ASP A 127 -5.74 -9.78 3.33
CA ASP A 127 -5.14 -11.05 3.72
C ASP A 127 -4.83 -11.81 2.43
N ALA A 128 -3.61 -11.66 1.93
CA ALA A 128 -3.11 -12.32 0.74
C ALA A 128 -2.89 -13.81 1.00
N ALA A 129 -3.45 -14.63 0.11
CA ALA A 129 -3.34 -16.07 0.17
C ALA A 129 -1.91 -16.53 -0.13
N ALA A 130 -1.56 -17.72 0.40
CA ALA A 130 -0.31 -18.42 0.11
C ALA A 130 0.99 -17.68 0.50
N LEU A 131 0.92 -16.59 1.26
CA LEU A 131 2.11 -15.99 1.87
C LEU A 131 2.55 -16.79 3.10
N ALA A 132 3.87 -16.97 3.25
CA ALA A 132 4.44 -17.52 4.47
C ALA A 132 4.22 -16.58 5.67
N ALA A 133 4.29 -17.13 6.89
CA ALA A 133 4.12 -16.34 8.12
C ALA A 133 5.13 -15.20 8.25
N ALA A 134 6.39 -15.44 7.86
CA ALA A 134 7.43 -14.42 7.81
C ALA A 134 7.65 -13.90 6.38
N PRO A 135 8.02 -12.63 6.20
CA PRO A 135 8.43 -12.11 4.90
C PRO A 135 9.75 -12.76 4.42
N PRO A 136 10.05 -12.71 3.12
CA PRO A 136 11.32 -13.19 2.57
C PRO A 136 12.53 -12.47 3.17
N ASP A 137 13.66 -13.17 3.26
CA ASP A 137 14.95 -12.55 3.49
C ASP A 137 15.49 -12.00 2.16
N TYR A 138 15.36 -10.70 1.98
CA TYR A 138 15.77 -9.98 0.77
C TYR A 138 17.27 -10.08 0.44
N ARG A 139 18.10 -10.57 1.37
CA ARG A 139 19.55 -10.76 1.18
C ARG A 139 19.94 -12.21 0.95
N ALA A 140 19.23 -13.14 1.59
CA ALA A 140 19.61 -14.56 1.60
C ALA A 140 18.76 -15.43 0.67
N ASP A 141 17.50 -15.08 0.45
CA ASP A 141 16.59 -15.91 -0.34
C ASP A 141 16.87 -15.82 -1.84
N ALA A 142 16.52 -16.89 -2.56
CA ALA A 142 16.55 -16.89 -4.02
C ALA A 142 15.62 -15.80 -4.57
N ARG A 143 16.02 -15.19 -5.70
CA ARG A 143 15.27 -14.08 -6.34
C ARG A 143 13.82 -14.44 -6.62
N GLU A 144 13.55 -15.68 -7.01
CA GLU A 144 12.22 -16.21 -7.24
C GLU A 144 11.41 -16.25 -5.95
N LEU A 145 11.99 -16.74 -4.85
CA LEU A 145 11.34 -16.78 -3.54
C LEU A 145 11.00 -15.38 -3.05
N ILE A 146 11.88 -14.40 -3.27
CA ILE A 146 11.58 -13.00 -2.91
C ILE A 146 10.40 -12.47 -3.74
N ARG A 147 10.38 -12.72 -5.05
CA ARG A 147 9.30 -12.25 -5.94
C ARG A 147 7.94 -12.86 -5.62
N PHE A 148 7.91 -14.17 -5.31
CA PHE A 148 6.68 -14.89 -4.99
C PHE A 148 6.29 -14.84 -3.51
N GLY A 149 7.23 -14.44 -2.65
CA GLY A 149 7.03 -14.35 -1.22
C GLY A 149 6.38 -13.04 -0.77
N VAL A 150 6.01 -12.15 -1.69
CA VAL A 150 5.26 -10.91 -1.44
C VAL A 150 4.04 -10.84 -2.37
N ALA A 151 3.00 -10.13 -1.94
CA ALA A 151 1.81 -9.94 -2.77
C ALA A 151 2.12 -9.16 -4.06
N ASP A 152 1.36 -9.49 -5.10
CA ASP A 152 1.35 -8.83 -6.40
C ASP A 152 -0.08 -8.60 -6.91
N GLU A 153 -0.22 -8.00 -8.08
CA GLU A 153 -1.51 -7.70 -8.68
C GLU A 153 -2.39 -8.94 -8.93
N ASN A 154 -1.79 -10.11 -9.11
CA ASN A 154 -2.49 -11.36 -9.40
C ASN A 154 -2.79 -12.17 -8.14
N THR A 155 -2.24 -11.78 -7.00
CA THR A 155 -2.38 -12.48 -5.73
C THR A 155 -3.84 -12.47 -5.30
N GLU A 156 -4.34 -13.64 -4.92
CA GLU A 156 -5.67 -13.77 -4.33
C GLU A 156 -5.64 -13.23 -2.90
N CYS A 157 -6.67 -12.49 -2.54
CA CYS A 157 -6.78 -11.87 -1.23
C CYS A 157 -8.22 -11.90 -0.71
N ARG A 158 -8.33 -11.89 0.62
CA ARG A 158 -9.54 -11.59 1.36
C ARG A 158 -9.45 -10.17 1.90
N LEU A 159 -10.54 -9.40 1.82
CA LEU A 159 -10.58 -8.07 2.41
C LEU A 159 -10.77 -8.19 3.92
N VAL A 160 -9.96 -7.42 4.65
CA VAL A 160 -9.98 -7.39 6.13
C VAL A 160 -10.66 -6.12 6.63
N GLY A 161 -10.37 -4.98 6.01
CA GLY A 161 -10.97 -3.70 6.37
C GLY A 161 -10.59 -2.60 5.39
N VAL A 162 -11.27 -1.47 5.48
CA VAL A 162 -11.04 -0.30 4.62
C VAL A 162 -11.09 0.98 5.44
N ALA A 163 -10.24 1.94 5.09
CA ALA A 163 -10.38 3.32 5.49
C ALA A 163 -10.41 4.20 4.25
N HIS A 164 -11.08 5.34 4.35
CA HIS A 164 -11.18 6.32 3.27
C HIS A 164 -10.53 7.64 3.68
N SER A 165 -9.85 8.29 2.73
CA SER A 165 -9.44 9.69 2.90
C SER A 165 -10.67 10.59 3.01
N VAL A 166 -10.49 11.81 3.50
CA VAL A 166 -11.58 12.81 3.58
C VAL A 166 -12.27 12.94 2.23
N GLN A 167 -13.56 12.58 2.18
CA GLN A 167 -14.39 12.69 0.98
C GLN A 167 -15.12 14.03 0.95
N THR A 168 -15.43 14.51 -0.25
CA THR A 168 -16.42 15.56 -0.45
C THR A 168 -17.80 14.99 -0.14
N GLU A 169 -18.58 15.63 0.74
CA GLU A 169 -20.00 15.31 0.87
C GLU A 169 -20.64 15.44 -0.50
N LYS A 170 -21.35 14.40 -0.96
CA LYS A 170 -22.13 14.49 -2.19
C LYS A 170 -23.21 15.54 -1.97
N VAL A 171 -23.09 16.68 -2.67
CA VAL A 171 -24.14 17.70 -2.77
C VAL A 171 -25.30 17.15 -3.60
#